data_AF-H2XQC3-F1
#
_entry.id   AF-H2XQC3-F1
#
_cell.length_a   1.000
_cell.length_b   1.000
_cell.length_c   1.000
_cell.angle_alpha   90.00
_cell.angle_beta   90.00
_cell.angle_gamma   90.00
#
_symmetry.space_group_name_H-M   'P 1'
#
loop_
_entity.id
_entity.type
_entity.pdbx_description
1 polymer ?
#
loop_
_entity_poly.entity_id
_entity_poly.type
_entity_poly.pdbx_seq_one_letter_code
_entity_poly.pdbx_strand_id
1 'polypeptide(L)'
;MDHFEKCFSIFKFQPQWVGRSCPSGKGWTAKRVDLIVVSKSQFAFAVLGWTGTKHFEREIRRYARSEKKIVLTSHGMYDLDMKESYAAETEEDIFNKLGLKYLPPNERCC
;
A
#
# COMPACT_ATOMS: atom_id res chain seq x y z
N MET A 1 5.66 -11.31 2.31
CA MET A 1 4.61 -10.87 3.24
C MET A 1 5.14 -9.69 4.01
N ASP A 2 4.29 -8.71 4.29
CA ASP A 2 4.62 -7.61 5.20
C ASP A 2 4.36 -8.05 6.65
N HIS A 3 5.20 -7.59 7.58
CA HIS A 3 5.20 -8.00 8.99
C HIS A 3 4.80 -6.82 9.89
N PHE A 4 4.09 -5.84 9.34
CA PHE A 4 3.52 -4.75 10.11
C PHE A 4 2.53 -5.25 11.16
N GLU A 5 2.35 -4.46 12.21
CA GLU A 5 1.26 -4.66 13.15
C GLU A 5 -0.07 -4.38 12.46
N LYS A 6 -0.99 -5.34 12.50
CA LYS A 6 -2.25 -5.31 11.74
C LYS A 6 -3.42 -5.73 12.62
N CYS A 7 -4.55 -5.06 12.42
CA CYS A 7 -5.82 -5.43 12.99
C CYS A 7 -6.85 -5.62 11.86
N PHE A 8 -7.32 -6.85 11.67
CA PHE A 8 -8.39 -7.20 10.74
C PHE A 8 -9.71 -7.22 11.50
N SER A 9 -10.62 -6.33 11.16
CA SER A 9 -11.77 -6.04 12.02
C SER A 9 -13.07 -5.90 11.24
N ILE A 10 -14.20 -5.96 11.96
CA ILE A 10 -15.53 -5.72 11.40
C ILE A 10 -16.19 -4.61 12.21
N PHE A 11 -16.41 -3.47 11.55
CA PHE A 11 -17.01 -2.28 12.15
C PHE A 11 -18.50 -2.23 11.85
N LYS A 12 -19.28 -1.80 12.85
CA LYS A 12 -20.69 -1.42 12.67
C LYS A 12 -20.74 -0.01 12.08
N PHE A 13 -21.18 0.11 10.83
CA PHE A 13 -21.33 1.40 10.16
C PHE A 13 -22.81 1.81 10.11
N GLN A 14 -23.11 3.00 10.64
CA GLN A 14 -24.44 3.60 10.60
C GLN A 14 -24.41 4.86 9.72
N PRO A 15 -25.05 4.86 8.53
CA PRO A 15 -25.09 6.06 7.70
C PRO A 15 -25.99 7.10 8.38
N GLN A 16 -25.42 8.23 8.80
CA GLN A 16 -26.17 9.35 9.39
C GLN A 16 -26.99 10.14 8.34
N TRP A 17 -26.73 9.93 7.04
CA TRP A 17 -27.15 10.83 5.96
C TRP A 17 -27.74 10.10 4.74
N VAL A 18 -28.38 8.95 4.94
CA VAL A 18 -29.10 8.31 3.83
C VAL A 18 -30.45 7.84 4.35
N GLY A 19 -31.53 8.53 3.94
CA GLY A 19 -32.92 8.10 4.13
C GLY A 19 -33.28 6.81 3.37
N ARG A 20 -32.28 5.98 3.02
CA ARG A 20 -32.47 4.66 2.44
C ARG A 20 -32.36 3.64 3.56
N SER A 21 -33.50 3.04 3.88
CA SER A 21 -33.60 1.84 4.69
C SER A 21 -32.62 0.79 4.16
N CYS A 22 -31.77 0.25 5.04
CA CYS A 22 -30.92 -0.88 4.70
C CYS A 22 -31.79 -2.07 4.26
N PRO A 23 -31.38 -2.85 3.22
CA PRO A 23 -32.18 -3.97 2.72
C PRO A 23 -32.50 -5.04 3.77
N SER A 24 -31.68 -5.12 4.82
CA SER A 24 -31.80 -6.07 5.93
C SER A 24 -32.73 -5.60 7.07
N GLY A 25 -33.35 -4.42 6.97
CA GLY A 25 -34.17 -3.82 8.03
C GLY A 25 -33.38 -3.32 9.25
N LYS A 26 -32.08 -3.64 9.36
CA LYS A 26 -31.18 -3.14 10.40
C LYS A 26 -30.63 -1.79 9.96
N GLY A 27 -30.78 -0.74 10.77
CA GLY A 27 -30.25 0.62 10.47
C GLY A 27 -28.71 0.74 10.50
N TRP A 28 -27.98 -0.32 10.19
CA TRP A 28 -26.52 -0.39 10.17
C TRP A 28 -26.03 -1.51 9.25
N THR A 29 -24.79 -1.38 8.77
CA THR A 29 -24.12 -2.41 7.97
C THR A 29 -22.77 -2.78 8.58
N ALA A 30 -22.40 -4.07 8.52
CA ALA A 30 -21.08 -4.52 8.92
C ALA A 30 -20.07 -4.21 7.79
N LYS A 31 -18.93 -3.60 8.13
CA LYS A 31 -17.86 -3.28 7.18
C LYS A 31 -16.56 -3.91 7.67
N ARG A 32 -15.90 -4.67 6.80
CA ARG A 32 -14.54 -5.14 7.06
C ARG A 32 -13.59 -3.95 6.93
N VAL A 33 -12.75 -3.75 7.94
CA VAL A 33 -11.76 -2.68 8.00
C VAL A 33 -10.44 -3.29 8.44
N ASP A 34 -9.40 -2.99 7.69
CA ASP A 34 -8.04 -3.45 7.96
C ASP A 34 -7.22 -2.23 8.39
N LEU A 35 -6.65 -2.28 9.58
CA LEU A 35 -5.81 -1.24 10.14
C LEU A 35 -4.36 -1.74 10.18
N ILE A 36 -3.43 -0.97 9.64
CA ILE A 36 -2.00 -1.29 9.65
C ILE A 36 -1.25 -0.15 10.33
N VAL A 37 -0.39 -0.50 11.29
CA VAL A 37 0.48 0.46 11.99
C VAL A 37 1.89 0.30 11.46
N VAL A 38 2.48 1.42 11.01
CA VAL A 38 3.81 1.45 10.41
C VAL A 38 4.64 2.57 11.02
N SER A 39 5.96 2.36 11.08
CA SER A 39 6.88 3.42 11.46
C SER A 39 6.91 4.52 10.38
N LYS A 40 7.15 5.78 10.79
CA LYS A 40 7.15 6.93 9.86
C LYS A 40 8.13 6.74 8.69
N SER A 41 9.31 6.17 8.95
CA SER A 41 10.34 5.91 7.93
C SER A 41 9.93 4.85 6.90
N GLN A 42 8.95 4.00 7.23
CA GLN A 42 8.46 2.94 6.36
C GLN A 42 7.14 3.30 5.67
N PHE A 43 6.57 4.47 5.98
CA PHE A 43 5.23 4.87 5.55
C PHE A 43 5.08 4.86 4.02
N ALA A 44 6.03 5.45 3.28
CA ALA A 44 5.98 5.47 1.82
C ALA A 44 5.95 4.06 1.20
N PHE A 45 6.76 3.15 1.72
CA PHE A 45 6.82 1.76 1.26
C PHE A 45 5.55 0.97 1.60
N ALA A 46 4.99 1.23 2.79
CA ALA A 46 3.76 0.62 3.23
C ALA A 46 2.58 1.07 2.35
N VAL A 47 2.47 2.38 2.10
CA VAL A 47 1.45 2.95 1.22
C VAL A 47 1.55 2.35 -0.18
N LEU A 48 2.75 2.28 -0.76
CA LEU A 48 2.95 1.68 -2.08
C LEU A 48 2.48 0.21 -2.14
N GLY A 49 2.81 -0.58 -1.10
CA GLY A 49 2.43 -1.99 -1.02
C GLY A 49 0.94 -2.22 -0.75
N TRP A 50 0.31 -1.40 0.07
CA TRP A 50 -1.10 -1.56 0.48
C TRP A 50 -2.10 -0.84 -0.43
N THR A 51 -1.65 0.12 -1.25
CA THR A 51 -2.50 0.78 -2.26
C THR A 51 -2.81 -0.16 -3.43
N GLY A 52 -1.88 -1.05 -3.79
CA GLY A 52 -2.08 -2.03 -4.87
C GLY A 52 -2.19 -1.41 -6.27
N THR A 53 -2.65 -2.16 -7.29
CA THR A 53 -3.18 -3.56 -7.25
C THR A 53 -2.11 -4.63 -6.97
N LYS A 54 -2.53 -5.86 -6.66
CA LYS A 54 -1.61 -7.01 -6.49
C LYS A 54 -0.72 -7.24 -7.71
N HIS A 55 -1.25 -6.96 -8.91
CA HIS A 55 -0.48 -7.06 -10.15
C HIS A 55 0.59 -5.97 -10.19
N PHE A 56 0.20 -4.71 -9.94
CA PHE A 56 1.13 -3.58 -9.88
C PHE A 56 2.27 -3.82 -8.88
N GLU A 57 1.95 -4.25 -7.64
CA GLU A 57 2.94 -4.54 -6.60
C GLU A 57 3.93 -5.64 -7.02
N ARG A 58 3.45 -6.67 -7.74
CA ARG A 58 4.31 -7.74 -8.25
C ARG A 58 5.24 -7.23 -9.34
N GLU A 59 4.71 -6.48 -10.31
CA GLU A 59 5.50 -6.00 -11.44
C GLU A 59 6.53 -4.96 -11.02
N ILE A 60 6.20 -4.03 -10.12
CA ILE A 60 7.18 -3.03 -9.65
C ILE A 60 8.32 -3.69 -8.86
N ARG A 61 8.05 -4.73 -8.06
CA ARG A 61 9.09 -5.52 -7.38
C ARG A 61 9.93 -6.32 -8.35
N ARG A 62 9.30 -6.91 -9.38
CA ARG A 62 10.00 -7.64 -10.44
C ARG A 62 10.94 -6.70 -11.19
N TYR A 63 10.45 -5.53 -11.60
CA TYR A 63 11.23 -4.49 -12.27
C TYR A 63 12.39 -4.02 -11.40
N ALA A 64 12.13 -3.64 -10.14
CA ALA A 64 13.17 -3.20 -9.21
C ALA A 64 14.30 -4.23 -9.09
N ARG A 65 13.97 -5.52 -8.99
CA ARG A 65 14.97 -6.59 -8.85
C ARG A 65 15.72 -6.88 -10.15
N SER A 66 15.02 -6.95 -11.28
CA SER A 66 15.61 -7.35 -12.57
C SER A 66 16.40 -6.21 -13.23
N GLU A 67 15.81 -5.03 -13.32
CA GLU A 67 16.37 -3.90 -14.07
C GLU A 67 17.24 -2.99 -13.20
N LYS A 68 16.94 -2.88 -11.90
CA LYS A 68 17.65 -1.96 -10.99
C LYS A 68 18.49 -2.66 -9.93
N LYS A 69 18.43 -3.99 -9.82
CA LYS A 69 19.05 -4.77 -8.73
C LYS A 69 18.70 -4.23 -7.34
N ILE A 70 17.49 -3.71 -7.18
CA ILE A 70 16.95 -3.22 -5.92
C ILE A 70 15.94 -4.24 -5.40
N VAL A 71 16.08 -4.63 -4.13
CA VAL A 71 15.08 -5.43 -3.43
C VAL A 71 14.07 -4.49 -2.80
N LEU A 72 12.91 -4.34 -3.45
CA LEU A 72 11.79 -3.55 -2.94
C LEU A 72 10.84 -4.43 -2.11
N THR A 73 10.54 -3.99 -0.89
CA THR A 73 9.60 -4.64 0.04
C THR A 73 8.63 -3.60 0.62
N SER A 74 7.55 -4.04 1.28
CA SER A 74 6.64 -3.11 1.95
C SER A 74 7.29 -2.34 3.11
N HIS A 75 8.46 -2.75 3.60
CA HIS A 75 9.15 -2.11 4.72
C HIS A 75 10.30 -1.21 4.28
N GLY A 76 10.68 -1.22 3.00
CA GLY A 76 11.88 -0.53 2.53
C GLY A 76 12.41 -1.06 1.22
N MET A 77 13.44 -0.40 0.71
CA MET A 77 14.20 -0.84 -0.45
C MET A 77 15.69 -0.99 -0.12
N TYR A 78 16.33 -1.99 -0.72
CA TYR A 78 17.75 -2.27 -0.55
C TYR A 78 18.44 -2.38 -1.90
N ASP A 79 19.50 -1.61 -2.10
CA ASP A 79 20.30 -1.58 -3.33
C ASP A 79 21.37 -2.67 -3.25
N LEU A 80 21.34 -3.66 -4.15
CA LEU A 80 22.28 -4.78 -4.11
C LEU A 80 23.68 -4.40 -4.62
N ASP A 81 23.79 -3.38 -5.47
CA ASP A 81 25.08 -2.93 -6.00
C ASP A 81 25.82 -2.08 -4.95
N MET A 82 25.12 -1.10 -4.35
CA MET A 82 25.70 -0.25 -3.30
C MET A 82 25.72 -0.91 -1.92
N LYS A 83 24.95 -1.99 -1.73
CA LYS A 83 24.75 -2.70 -0.44
C LYS A 83 24.16 -1.83 0.67
N GLU A 84 23.32 -0.87 0.32
CA GLU A 84 22.73 0.10 1.25
C GLU A 84 21.20 0.11 1.19
N SER A 85 20.57 0.40 2.32
CA SER A 85 19.13 0.67 2.38
C SER A 85 18.86 2.13 2.07
N TYR A 86 17.82 2.39 1.28
CA TYR A 86 17.41 3.75 0.93
C TYR A 86 16.14 4.13 1.69
N ALA A 87 16.15 5.32 2.30
CA ALA A 87 14.98 5.91 2.95
C ALA A 87 14.17 6.70 1.92
N ALA A 88 12.85 6.57 1.95
CA ALA A 88 11.93 7.32 1.12
C ALA A 88 10.85 7.95 2.00
N GLU A 89 10.59 9.24 1.83
CA GLU A 89 9.52 9.94 2.55
C GLU A 89 8.20 9.88 1.78
N THR A 90 8.29 9.85 0.45
CA THR A 90 7.14 9.82 -0.46
C THR A 90 7.21 8.62 -1.40
N GLU A 91 6.06 8.27 -2.00
CA GLU A 91 6.06 7.28 -3.08
C GLU A 91 6.90 7.76 -4.27
N GLU A 92 6.86 9.06 -4.59
CA GLU A 92 7.61 9.67 -5.69
C GLU A 92 9.12 9.40 -5.57
N ASP A 93 9.69 9.48 -4.37
CA ASP A 93 11.09 9.14 -4.10
C ASP A 93 11.42 7.69 -4.52
N ILE A 94 10.49 6.76 -4.29
CA ILE A 94 10.62 5.36 -4.69
C ILE A 94 10.64 5.25 -6.21
N PHE A 95 9.72 5.90 -6.91
CA PHE A 95 9.68 5.89 -8.38
C PHE A 95 10.93 6.55 -8.99
N ASN A 96 11.38 7.67 -8.43
CA ASN A 96 12.57 8.38 -8.85
C ASN A 96 13.82 7.50 -8.73
N LYS A 97 13.99 6.80 -7.59
CA LYS A 97 15.11 5.86 -7.40
C LYS A 97 15.04 4.67 -8.36
N LEU A 98 13.84 4.23 -8.71
CA LEU A 98 13.62 3.20 -9.74
C LEU A 98 13.74 3.74 -11.18
N GLY A 99 13.94 5.05 -11.38
CA GLY A 99 13.98 5.67 -12.71
C GLY A 99 12.67 5.51 -13.48
N LEU A 100 11.55 5.43 -12.78
CA LEU A 100 10.21 5.32 -13.34
C LEU A 100 9.48 6.65 -13.23
N LYS A 101 8.60 6.95 -14.19
CA LYS A 101 7.65 8.05 -14.05
C LYS A 101 6.68 7.71 -12.91
N TYR A 102 6.44 8.67 -12.01
CA TYR A 102 5.43 8.50 -10.97
C TYR A 102 4.05 8.21 -11.59
N LEU A 103 3.41 7.17 -11.08
CA LEU A 103 2.04 6.80 -11.43
C LEU A 103 1.14 7.02 -10.21
N PRO A 104 0.10 7.87 -10.29
CA PRO A 104 -0.80 8.10 -9.17
C PRO A 104 -1.69 6.87 -8.90
N PRO A 105 -2.24 6.70 -7.69
CA PRO A 105 -2.99 5.50 -7.28
C PRO A 105 -4.13 5.08 -8.23
N ASN A 106 -4.84 6.05 -8.82
CA ASN A 106 -5.95 5.84 -9.76
C ASN A 106 -5.51 5.23 -11.09
N GLU A 107 -4.24 5.31 -11.46
CA GLU A 107 -3.68 4.71 -12.67
C GLU A 107 -3.07 3.33 -12.43
N ARG A 108 -3.10 2.83 -11.18
CA ARG A 108 -2.51 1.54 -10.77
C ARG A 108 -3.53 0.38 -10.79
N CYS A 109 -4.71 0.60 -11.36
CA CYS A 109 -5.83 -0.36 -11.39
C CYS A 109 -5.69 -1.48 -12.45
N CYS A 110 -4.47 -1.86 -12.78
CA CYS A 110 -4.15 -2.92 -13.74
C CYS A 110 -4.55 -4.32 -13.22
#